data_AF-A0A7V2UGJ7-F1
#
_entry.id   AF-A0A7V2UGJ7-F1
#
_cell.length_a   1.000
_cell.length_b   1.000
_cell.length_c   1.000
_cell.angle_alpha   90.00
_cell.angle_beta   90.00
_cell.angle_gamma   90.00
#
_symmetry.space_group_name_H-M   'P 1'
#
loop_
_entity.id
_entity.type
_entity.pdbx_description
1 polymer ?
#
loop_
_entity_poly.entity_id
_entity_poly.type
_entity_poly.pdbx_seq_one_letter_code
_entity_poly.pdbx_strand_id
1 'polypeptide(L)'
;AHYKAGEQAQAVVTIDRFIKLHPASPALDYALYLRGIVNFNDNLGLFGWLSQQDLSERDQKAAKVSFESFKELAERFPDSRYAPDARLRMTYIVNSLAQSEVHVARYYYQRGAYVAAINRAQTAIADYRGVPAVEEALFIMLKSYEALKMDDMAKDTRRVLETNYPQSAYLSNGATKEGPWWKLW
;
A
#
# COMPACT_ATOMS: atom_id res chain seq x y z
N ALA A 1 -1.68 -26.56 -13.79
CA ALA A 1 -0.32 -26.99 -14.20
C ALA A 1 0.66 -25.81 -14.28
N HIS A 2 0.28 -24.66 -14.88
CA HIS A 2 1.20 -23.55 -15.18
C HIS A 2 1.67 -22.66 -14.01
N TYR A 3 0.88 -22.48 -12.93
CA TYR A 3 1.30 -21.63 -11.78
C TYR A 3 2.57 -22.12 -11.08
N LYS A 4 2.81 -23.45 -11.08
CA LYS A 4 3.99 -24.06 -10.45
C LYS A 4 5.24 -24.08 -11.34
N ALA A 5 5.17 -23.59 -12.58
CA ALA A 5 6.24 -23.68 -13.57
C ALA A 5 6.95 -22.35 -13.88
N GLY A 6 6.66 -21.27 -13.16
CA GLY A 6 7.20 -19.92 -13.45
C GLY A 6 6.53 -19.21 -14.64
N GLU A 7 5.49 -19.83 -15.20
CA GLU A 7 4.71 -19.37 -16.36
C GLU A 7 3.55 -18.44 -15.96
N GLN A 8 3.83 -17.43 -15.12
CA GLN A 8 2.81 -16.52 -14.60
C GLN A 8 2.00 -15.85 -15.71
N ALA A 9 2.66 -15.38 -16.78
CA ALA A 9 1.99 -14.73 -17.90
C ALA A 9 0.99 -15.65 -18.62
N GLN A 10 1.36 -16.91 -18.88
CA GLN A 10 0.46 -17.87 -19.54
C GLN A 10 -0.69 -18.29 -18.61
N ALA A 11 -0.43 -18.39 -17.29
CA ALA A 11 -1.47 -18.63 -16.31
C ALA A 11 -2.53 -17.51 -16.30
N VAL A 12 -2.10 -16.23 -16.28
CA VAL A 12 -3.03 -15.08 -16.35
C VAL A 12 -3.88 -15.14 -17.61
N VAL A 13 -3.27 -15.34 -18.79
CA VAL A 13 -4.01 -15.41 -20.06
C VAL A 13 -5.07 -16.52 -20.04
N THR A 14 -4.72 -17.67 -19.49
CA THR A 14 -5.64 -18.82 -19.40
C THR A 14 -6.81 -18.52 -18.46
N ILE A 15 -6.53 -17.91 -17.30
CA ILE A 15 -7.54 -17.56 -16.31
C ILE A 15 -8.47 -16.47 -16.84
N ASP A 16 -7.93 -15.41 -17.45
CA ASP A 16 -8.71 -14.32 -18.04
C ASP A 16 -9.65 -14.84 -19.14
N ARG A 17 -9.17 -15.77 -19.97
CA ARG A 17 -10.00 -16.44 -20.98
C ARG A 17 -11.13 -17.24 -20.33
N PHE A 18 -10.85 -18.00 -19.28
CA PHE A 18 -11.88 -18.77 -18.56
C PHE A 18 -12.96 -17.86 -17.98
N ILE A 19 -12.58 -16.78 -17.28
CA ILE A 19 -13.51 -15.81 -16.69
C ILE A 19 -14.40 -15.20 -17.77
N LYS A 20 -13.81 -14.83 -18.92
CA LYS A 20 -14.55 -14.21 -20.04
C LYS A 20 -15.52 -15.18 -20.72
N LEU A 21 -15.11 -16.43 -20.94
CA LEU A 21 -15.92 -17.42 -21.66
C LEU A 21 -16.97 -18.10 -20.77
N HIS A 22 -16.76 -18.14 -19.45
CA HIS A 22 -17.61 -18.86 -18.50
C HIS A 22 -18.01 -18.01 -17.28
N PRO A 23 -18.65 -16.84 -17.46
CA PRO A 23 -18.97 -15.92 -16.37
C PRO A 23 -20.02 -16.44 -15.36
N ALA A 24 -20.76 -17.49 -15.71
CA ALA A 24 -21.73 -18.15 -14.83
C ALA A 24 -21.21 -19.47 -14.23
N SER A 25 -19.92 -19.78 -14.40
CA SER A 25 -19.35 -21.02 -13.89
C SER A 25 -19.36 -21.06 -12.35
N PRO A 26 -19.72 -22.19 -11.74
CA PRO A 26 -19.55 -22.39 -10.29
C PRO A 26 -18.11 -22.28 -9.82
N ALA A 27 -17.11 -22.40 -10.72
CA ALA A 27 -15.69 -22.29 -10.41
C ALA A 27 -15.12 -20.87 -10.58
N LEU A 28 -15.98 -19.87 -10.82
CA LEU A 28 -15.55 -18.49 -11.05
C LEU A 28 -14.87 -17.89 -9.81
N ASP A 29 -15.32 -18.24 -8.61
CA ASP A 29 -14.70 -17.81 -7.35
C ASP A 29 -13.24 -18.26 -7.26
N TYR A 30 -12.95 -19.51 -7.61
CA TYR A 30 -11.59 -20.04 -7.66
C TYR A 30 -10.76 -19.42 -8.77
N ALA A 31 -11.35 -19.13 -9.93
CA ALA A 31 -10.64 -18.46 -11.02
C ALA A 31 -10.20 -17.04 -10.63
N LEU A 32 -11.09 -16.27 -9.98
CA LEU A 32 -10.76 -14.95 -9.44
C LEU A 32 -9.67 -15.04 -8.36
N TYR A 33 -9.79 -16.01 -7.45
CA TYR A 33 -8.76 -16.27 -6.44
C TYR A 33 -7.40 -16.56 -7.09
N LEU A 34 -7.36 -17.48 -8.05
CA LEU A 34 -6.13 -17.87 -8.73
C LEU A 34 -5.52 -16.70 -9.53
N ARG A 35 -6.35 -15.86 -10.17
CA ARG A 35 -5.90 -14.63 -10.84
C ARG A 35 -5.22 -13.68 -9.86
N GLY A 36 -5.82 -13.52 -8.68
CA GLY A 36 -5.26 -12.73 -7.59
C GLY A 36 -3.89 -13.27 -7.16
N ILE A 37 -3.80 -14.58 -6.90
CA ILE A 37 -2.59 -15.28 -6.46
C ILE A 37 -1.47 -15.21 -7.50
N VAL A 38 -1.76 -15.42 -8.79
CA VAL A 38 -0.73 -15.41 -9.85
C VAL A 38 -0.07 -14.03 -9.99
N ASN A 39 -0.84 -12.95 -9.76
CA ASN A 39 -0.33 -11.58 -9.79
C ASN A 39 0.16 -11.09 -8.41
N PHE A 40 -0.07 -11.86 -7.35
CA PHE A 40 0.31 -11.47 -6.01
C PHE A 40 1.84 -11.55 -5.87
N ASN A 41 2.42 -10.50 -5.34
CA ASN A 41 3.84 -10.45 -4.99
C ASN A 41 3.93 -10.27 -3.48
N ASP A 42 4.41 -11.30 -2.79
CA ASP A 42 4.62 -11.30 -1.33
C ASP A 42 5.91 -10.59 -0.90
N ASN A 43 6.72 -10.12 -1.87
CA ASN A 43 7.89 -9.29 -1.61
C ASN A 43 7.57 -7.78 -1.66
N LEU A 44 6.31 -7.38 -1.84
CA LEU A 44 5.89 -5.97 -1.81
C LEU A 44 6.12 -5.31 -0.45
N GLY A 45 6.19 -6.08 0.64
CA GLY A 45 6.42 -5.61 2.01
C GLY A 45 7.39 -6.49 2.80
N LEU A 46 7.99 -5.91 3.85
CA LEU A 46 8.97 -6.50 4.81
C LEU A 46 10.39 -6.83 4.33
N PHE A 47 10.68 -7.01 3.03
CA PHE A 47 12.07 -7.22 2.55
C PHE A 47 12.44 -6.45 1.28
N GLY A 48 11.48 -5.85 0.56
CA GLY A 48 11.78 -4.95 -0.58
C GLY A 48 12.63 -3.73 -0.18
N TRP A 49 12.51 -3.26 1.05
CA TRP A 49 13.32 -2.16 1.59
C TRP A 49 14.82 -2.52 1.75
N LEU A 50 15.18 -3.81 1.86
CA LEU A 50 16.59 -4.23 1.90
C LEU A 50 17.24 -4.19 0.52
N SER A 51 16.47 -4.30 -0.56
CA SER A 51 17.03 -4.26 -1.92
C SER A 51 17.36 -2.83 -2.37
N GLN A 52 16.98 -1.79 -1.60
CA GLN A 52 17.05 -0.37 -1.98
C GLN A 52 16.38 -0.05 -3.34
N GLN A 53 15.57 -0.96 -3.88
CA GLN A 53 14.84 -0.73 -5.12
C GLN A 53 13.43 -0.26 -4.78
N ASP A 54 13.07 0.91 -5.30
CA ASP A 54 11.68 1.35 -5.36
C ASP A 54 10.84 0.29 -6.08
N LEU A 55 9.56 0.17 -5.69
CA LEU A 55 8.60 -0.67 -6.40
C LEU A 55 8.60 -0.28 -7.88
N SER A 56 8.86 -1.25 -8.75
CA SER A 56 8.78 -1.01 -10.18
C SER A 56 7.33 -0.75 -10.59
N GLU A 57 7.13 -0.01 -11.70
CA GLU A 57 5.80 0.18 -12.28
C GLU A 57 5.11 -1.16 -12.57
N ARG A 58 5.88 -2.17 -12.95
CA ARG A 58 5.40 -3.54 -13.16
C ARG A 58 4.85 -4.15 -11.87
N ASP A 59 5.54 -3.99 -10.75
CA ASP A 59 5.12 -4.55 -9.46
C ASP A 59 3.84 -3.86 -8.96
N GLN A 60 3.74 -2.55 -9.10
CA GLN A 60 2.52 -1.80 -8.76
C GLN A 60 1.33 -2.24 -9.61
N LYS A 61 1.53 -2.43 -10.92
CA LYS A 61 0.48 -2.92 -11.82
C LYS A 61 0.02 -4.33 -11.45
N ALA A 62 0.95 -5.24 -11.13
CA ALA A 62 0.62 -6.59 -10.68
C ALA A 62 -0.16 -6.57 -9.35
N ALA A 63 0.27 -5.75 -8.39
CA ALA A 63 -0.41 -5.55 -7.11
C ALA A 63 -1.87 -5.07 -7.31
N LYS A 64 -2.09 -4.10 -8.21
CA LYS A 64 -3.44 -3.62 -8.54
C LYS A 64 -4.32 -4.71 -9.16
N VAL A 65 -3.79 -5.48 -10.11
CA VAL A 65 -4.52 -6.61 -10.72
C VAL A 65 -4.87 -7.67 -9.67
N SER A 66 -3.93 -7.95 -8.76
CA SER A 66 -4.11 -8.88 -7.65
C SER A 66 -5.23 -8.40 -6.72
N PHE A 67 -5.17 -7.14 -6.28
CA PHE A 67 -6.17 -6.52 -5.41
C PHE A 67 -7.57 -6.55 -6.03
N GLU A 68 -7.73 -6.10 -7.28
CA GLU A 68 -9.04 -6.08 -7.94
C GLU A 68 -9.63 -7.49 -8.09
N SER A 69 -8.79 -8.50 -8.35
CA SER A 69 -9.26 -9.90 -8.44
C SER A 69 -9.74 -10.43 -7.09
N PHE A 70 -9.02 -10.14 -6.00
CA PHE A 70 -9.44 -10.50 -4.65
C PHE A 70 -10.67 -9.73 -4.19
N LYS A 71 -10.77 -8.44 -4.55
CA LYS A 71 -11.93 -7.59 -4.27
C LYS A 71 -13.17 -8.15 -4.95
N GLU A 72 -13.09 -8.43 -6.25
CA GLU A 72 -14.20 -9.00 -7.01
C GLU A 72 -14.67 -10.34 -6.41
N LEU A 73 -13.72 -11.20 -6.02
CA LEU A 73 -14.02 -12.45 -5.31
C LEU A 73 -14.75 -12.19 -3.98
N ALA A 74 -14.23 -11.30 -3.14
CA ALA A 74 -14.76 -11.02 -1.81
C ALA A 74 -16.14 -10.34 -1.83
N GLU A 75 -16.42 -9.54 -2.87
CA GLU A 75 -17.69 -8.83 -3.08
C GLU A 75 -18.75 -9.72 -3.75
N ARG A 76 -18.38 -10.48 -4.79
CA ARG A 76 -19.33 -11.31 -5.55
C ARG A 76 -19.59 -12.67 -4.91
N PHE A 77 -18.60 -13.24 -4.21
CA PHE A 77 -18.69 -14.56 -3.59
C PHE A 77 -18.26 -14.51 -2.13
N PRO A 78 -18.98 -13.76 -1.27
CA PRO A 78 -18.58 -13.53 0.12
C PRO A 78 -18.49 -14.82 0.96
N ASP A 79 -19.24 -15.86 0.58
CA ASP A 79 -19.28 -17.18 1.23
C ASP A 79 -18.31 -18.20 0.61
N SER A 80 -17.54 -17.81 -0.42
CA SER A 80 -16.51 -18.69 -0.99
C SER A 80 -15.48 -19.03 0.07
N ARG A 81 -15.00 -20.28 0.07
CA ARG A 81 -13.90 -20.73 0.95
C ARG A 81 -12.61 -19.90 0.79
N TYR A 82 -12.45 -19.19 -0.33
CA TYR A 82 -11.29 -18.36 -0.63
C TYR A 82 -11.46 -16.89 -0.19
N ALA A 83 -12.69 -16.44 0.10
CA ALA A 83 -12.97 -15.05 0.42
C ALA A 83 -12.23 -14.54 1.69
N PRO A 84 -12.08 -15.33 2.78
CA PRO A 84 -11.32 -14.87 3.94
C PRO A 84 -9.85 -14.58 3.62
N ASP A 85 -9.18 -15.47 2.89
CA ASP A 85 -7.77 -15.28 2.48
C ASP A 85 -7.63 -14.11 1.50
N ALA A 86 -8.57 -13.96 0.55
CA ALA A 86 -8.60 -12.83 -0.37
C ALA A 86 -8.63 -11.48 0.37
N ARG A 87 -9.47 -11.34 1.40
CA ARG A 87 -9.55 -10.12 2.22
C ARG A 87 -8.23 -9.84 2.96
N LEU A 88 -7.58 -10.87 3.50
CA LEU A 88 -6.26 -10.72 4.15
C LEU A 88 -5.20 -10.22 3.16
N ARG A 89 -5.18 -10.77 1.94
CA ARG A 89 -4.25 -10.35 0.89
C ARG A 89 -4.54 -8.95 0.39
N MET A 90 -5.81 -8.55 0.27
CA MET A 90 -6.18 -7.16 -0.04
C MET A 90 -5.57 -6.21 1.00
N THR A 91 -5.77 -6.49 2.29
CA THR A 91 -5.18 -5.70 3.38
C THR A 91 -3.66 -5.64 3.28
N TYR A 92 -3.00 -6.77 3.01
CA TYR A 92 -1.54 -6.82 2.81
C TYR A 92 -1.09 -5.93 1.65
N ILE A 93 -1.75 -6.00 0.50
CA ILE A 93 -1.39 -5.22 -0.69
C ILE A 93 -1.50 -3.72 -0.40
N VAL A 94 -2.64 -3.28 0.15
CA VAL A 94 -2.88 -1.86 0.47
C VAL A 94 -1.87 -1.35 1.49
N ASN A 95 -1.60 -2.12 2.55
CA ASN A 95 -0.59 -1.76 3.55
C ASN A 95 0.80 -1.65 2.92
N SER A 96 1.18 -2.58 2.05
CA SER A 96 2.51 -2.62 1.42
C SER A 96 2.71 -1.45 0.45
N LEU A 97 1.70 -1.13 -0.37
CA LEU A 97 1.75 0.00 -1.29
C LEU A 97 1.82 1.34 -0.54
N ALA A 98 1.01 1.51 0.51
CA ALA A 98 1.05 2.71 1.34
C ALA A 98 2.42 2.88 2.02
N GLN A 99 2.97 1.80 2.57
CA GLN A 99 4.26 1.82 3.23
C GLN A 99 5.40 2.16 2.25
N SER A 100 5.31 1.71 1.00
CA SER A 100 6.26 2.10 -0.05
C SER A 100 6.22 3.61 -0.33
N GLU A 101 5.03 4.20 -0.52
CA GLU A 101 4.92 5.66 -0.74
C GLU A 101 5.48 6.45 0.46
N VAL A 102 5.20 6.02 1.69
CA VAL A 102 5.75 6.64 2.91
C VAL A 102 7.27 6.51 2.99
N HIS A 103 7.82 5.36 2.60
CA HIS A 103 9.27 5.16 2.54
C HIS A 103 9.93 6.16 1.58
N VAL A 104 9.37 6.33 0.37
CA VAL A 104 9.85 7.30 -0.61
C VAL A 104 9.68 8.74 -0.10
N ALA A 105 8.55 9.05 0.55
CA ALA A 105 8.33 10.35 1.18
C ALA A 105 9.42 10.67 2.21
N ARG A 106 9.75 9.71 3.07
CA ARG A 106 10.80 9.83 4.09
C ARG A 106 12.17 10.03 3.47
N TYR A 107 12.49 9.28 2.42
CA TYR A 107 13.74 9.41 1.67
C TYR A 107 13.92 10.83 1.10
N TYR A 108 12.88 11.39 0.49
CA TYR A 108 12.92 12.77 0.00
C TYR A 108 13.02 13.80 1.13
N TYR A 109 12.29 13.62 2.22
CA TYR A 109 12.35 14.50 3.38
C TYR A 109 13.77 14.57 3.97
N GLN A 110 14.43 13.42 4.16
CA GLN A 110 15.79 13.33 4.70
C GLN A 110 16.83 14.07 3.83
N ARG A 111 16.52 14.30 2.55
CA ARG A 111 17.39 15.02 1.60
C ARG A 111 16.98 16.46 1.37
N GLY A 112 16.00 16.98 2.13
CA GLY A 112 15.49 18.34 1.97
C GLY A 112 14.60 18.55 0.76
N ALA A 113 14.20 17.49 0.06
CA ALA A 113 13.28 17.57 -1.08
C ALA A 113 11.81 17.60 -0.59
N TYR A 114 11.45 18.63 0.16
CA TYR A 114 10.19 18.71 0.90
C TYR A 114 8.93 18.65 0.00
N VAL A 115 8.96 19.28 -1.16
CA VAL A 115 7.82 19.22 -2.12
C VAL A 115 7.59 17.79 -2.61
N ALA A 116 8.67 17.06 -2.92
CA ALA A 116 8.57 15.66 -3.33
C ALA A 116 8.09 14.75 -2.20
N ALA A 117 8.55 15.02 -0.96
CA ALA A 117 8.07 14.32 0.23
C ALA A 117 6.57 14.53 0.46
N ILE A 118 6.09 15.78 0.32
CA ILE A 118 4.66 16.12 0.44
C ILE A 118 3.84 15.38 -0.62
N ASN A 119 4.26 15.39 -1.89
CA ASN A 119 3.54 14.72 -2.96
C ASN A 119 3.39 13.21 -2.68
N ARG A 120 4.46 12.55 -2.22
CA ARG A 120 4.44 11.12 -1.88
C ARG A 120 3.57 10.82 -0.65
N ALA A 121 3.66 11.64 0.39
CA ALA A 121 2.80 11.52 1.56
C ALA A 121 1.31 11.75 1.21
N GLN A 122 1.00 12.72 0.35
CA GLN A 122 -0.36 12.97 -0.13
C GLN A 122 -0.92 11.78 -0.91
N THR A 123 -0.12 11.14 -1.79
CA THR A 123 -0.51 9.90 -2.46
C THR A 123 -0.85 8.82 -1.43
N ALA A 124 0.00 8.62 -0.42
CA ALA A 124 -0.25 7.63 0.63
C ALA A 124 -1.58 7.88 1.38
N ILE A 125 -1.88 9.14 1.71
CA ILE A 125 -3.09 9.55 2.43
C ILE A 125 -4.35 9.44 1.55
N ALA A 126 -4.26 9.84 0.28
CA ALA A 126 -5.39 9.91 -0.63
C ALA A 126 -5.83 8.51 -1.09
N ASP A 127 -4.86 7.68 -1.47
CA ASP A 127 -5.11 6.41 -2.14
C ASP A 127 -5.29 5.24 -1.16
N TYR A 128 -4.68 5.31 0.03
CA TYR A 128 -4.68 4.21 1.00
C TYR A 128 -5.24 4.64 2.35
N ARG A 129 -6.57 4.70 2.46
CA ARG A 129 -7.24 5.11 3.71
C ARG A 129 -7.27 3.98 4.73
N GLY A 130 -7.14 4.33 6.01
CA GLY A 130 -7.32 3.39 7.13
C GLY A 130 -6.14 2.41 7.33
N VAL A 131 -5.02 2.63 6.66
CA VAL A 131 -3.80 1.84 6.86
C VAL A 131 -2.88 2.50 7.89
N PRO A 132 -2.07 1.72 8.64
CA PRO A 132 -1.17 2.28 9.66
C PRO A 132 -0.17 3.31 9.12
N ALA A 133 0.29 3.14 7.88
CA ALA A 133 1.30 4.02 7.26
C ALA A 133 0.83 5.48 7.11
N VAL A 134 -0.48 5.75 7.09
CA VAL A 134 -1.03 7.11 6.94
C VAL A 134 -0.61 8.05 8.08
N GLU A 135 -0.43 7.51 9.28
CA GLU A 135 0.01 8.29 10.44
C GLU A 135 1.38 8.92 10.20
N GLU A 136 2.35 8.12 9.73
CA GLU A 136 3.68 8.62 9.39
C GLU A 136 3.65 9.55 8.17
N ALA A 137 2.82 9.24 7.17
CA ALA A 137 2.65 10.10 6.00
C ALA A 137 2.24 11.52 6.39
N LEU A 138 1.22 11.64 7.26
CA LEU A 138 0.76 12.93 7.81
C LEU A 138 1.87 13.64 8.58
N PHE A 139 2.67 12.90 9.35
CA PHE A 139 3.79 13.49 10.07
C PHE A 139 4.89 14.01 9.13
N ILE A 140 5.28 13.26 8.10
CA ILE A 140 6.24 13.70 7.08
C ILE A 140 5.72 14.94 6.36
N MET A 141 4.43 14.94 6.00
CA MET A 141 3.77 16.07 5.34
C MET A 141 3.78 17.31 6.23
N LEU A 142 3.45 17.17 7.52
CA LEU A 142 3.54 18.23 8.53
C LEU A 142 4.98 18.80 8.59
N LYS A 143 5.98 17.94 8.78
CA LYS A 143 7.38 18.37 8.86
C LYS A 143 7.90 19.03 7.59
N SER A 144 7.42 18.58 6.44
CA SER A 144 7.77 19.18 5.15
C SER A 144 7.15 20.58 4.99
N TYR A 145 5.89 20.78 5.39
CA TYR A 145 5.29 22.12 5.39
C TYR A 145 5.96 23.07 6.38
N GLU A 146 6.31 22.59 7.59
CA GLU A 146 7.08 23.37 8.57
C GLU A 146 8.44 23.80 7.98
N ALA A 147 9.16 22.90 7.31
CA ALA A 147 10.43 23.21 6.66
C ALA A 147 10.32 24.22 5.50
N LEU A 148 9.18 24.23 4.80
CA LEU A 148 8.86 25.18 3.73
C LEU A 148 8.23 26.49 4.23
N LYS A 149 8.00 26.65 5.55
CA LYS A 149 7.31 27.80 6.17
C LYS A 149 5.89 28.01 5.64
N MET A 150 5.19 26.90 5.37
CA MET A 150 3.79 26.90 4.95
C MET A 150 2.88 26.69 6.16
N ASP A 151 2.77 27.72 7.00
CA ASP A 151 2.21 27.61 8.35
C ASP A 151 0.74 27.17 8.38
N ASP A 152 -0.08 27.66 7.45
CA ASP A 152 -1.50 27.28 7.37
C ASP A 152 -1.66 25.78 7.05
N MET A 153 -0.94 25.28 6.05
CA MET A 153 -0.96 23.86 5.68
C MET A 153 -0.37 22.98 6.77
N ALA A 154 0.69 23.43 7.46
CA ALA A 154 1.25 22.74 8.60
C ALA A 154 0.21 22.63 9.74
N LYS A 155 -0.47 23.73 10.06
CA LYS A 155 -1.51 23.76 11.11
C LYS A 155 -2.70 22.87 10.78
N ASP A 156 -3.16 22.86 9.53
CA ASP A 156 -4.22 21.97 9.09
C ASP A 156 -3.81 20.50 9.14
N THR A 157 -2.60 20.17 8.66
CA THR A 157 -2.07 18.81 8.69
C THR A 157 -1.91 18.31 10.12
N ARG A 158 -1.39 19.15 11.02
CA ARG A 158 -1.29 18.87 12.46
C ARG A 158 -2.65 18.55 13.08
N ARG A 159 -3.67 19.37 12.79
CA ARG A 159 -5.04 19.15 13.29
C ARG A 159 -5.57 17.78 12.86
N VAL A 160 -5.37 17.41 11.60
CA VAL A 160 -5.79 16.11 11.07
C VAL A 160 -5.04 14.97 11.78
N LEU A 161 -3.73 15.10 11.98
CA LEU A 161 -2.92 14.11 12.70
C LEU A 161 -3.38 13.94 14.16
N GLU A 162 -3.55 15.05 14.90
CA GLU A 162 -3.99 15.03 16.30
C GLU A 162 -5.42 14.48 16.46
N THR A 163 -6.32 14.80 15.53
CA THR A 163 -7.72 14.34 15.59
C THR A 163 -7.83 12.84 15.33
N ASN A 164 -7.09 12.32 14.35
CA ASN A 164 -7.20 10.90 13.95
C ASN A 164 -6.24 9.98 14.73
N TYR A 165 -5.12 10.52 15.22
CA TYR A 165 -4.06 9.77 15.92
C TYR A 165 -3.66 10.48 17.23
N PRO A 166 -4.58 10.63 18.21
CA PRO A 166 -4.31 11.37 19.44
C PRO A 166 -3.21 10.76 20.31
N GLN A 167 -2.89 9.47 20.13
CA GLN A 167 -1.81 8.75 20.82
C GLN A 167 -0.58 8.56 19.92
N SER A 168 -0.45 9.36 18.87
CA SER A 168 0.66 9.24 17.92
C SER A 168 2.01 9.41 18.59
N ALA A 169 2.91 8.45 18.39
CA ALA A 169 4.30 8.54 18.84
C ALA A 169 5.05 9.71 18.17
N TYR A 170 4.59 10.14 16.99
CA TYR A 170 5.16 11.26 16.26
C TYR A 170 4.78 12.63 16.87
N LEU A 171 3.64 12.71 17.57
CA LEU A 171 3.20 13.92 18.26
C LEU A 171 3.86 14.07 19.63
N SER A 172 3.93 12.99 20.41
CA SER A 172 4.49 13.00 21.77
C SER A 172 6.01 13.20 21.79
N ASN A 173 6.73 12.64 20.83
CA ASN A 173 8.19 12.80 20.71
C ASN A 173 8.62 14.01 19.85
N GLY A 174 7.66 14.83 19.41
CA GLY A 174 7.89 16.04 18.63
C GLY A 174 8.60 17.17 19.39
N ALA A 175 8.86 17.00 20.69
CA ALA A 175 9.63 17.93 21.52
C ALA A 175 10.31 17.18 22.68
N THR A 176 11.48 16.57 22.43
CA THR A 176 12.70 16.59 23.28
C THR A 176 13.52 15.30 23.23
N LYS A 177 14.84 15.49 23.03
CA LYS A 177 15.97 14.68 23.51
C LYS A 177 15.93 13.17 23.23
N GLU A 178 16.28 12.75 22.02
CA GLU A 178 17.21 11.63 21.71
C GLU A 178 17.11 11.21 20.23
N GLY A 179 17.83 11.93 19.36
CA GLY A 179 18.10 11.50 17.99
C GLY A 179 16.95 11.67 16.98
N PRO A 180 17.21 11.33 15.70
CA PRO A 180 16.21 11.47 14.66
C PRO A 180 15.05 10.49 14.83
N TRP A 181 13.81 11.00 14.69
CA TRP A 181 12.57 10.21 14.78
C TRP A 181 12.54 9.00 13.84
N TRP A 182 13.36 9.02 12.78
CA TRP A 182 13.51 7.90 11.86
C TRP A 182 14.34 6.71 12.34
N LYS A 183 14.73 6.70 13.62
CA LYS A 183 15.42 5.57 14.27
C LYS A 183 14.50 4.77 15.20
N LEU A 184 13.21 5.10 15.29
CA LEU A 184 12.24 4.42 16.15
C LEU A 184 11.71 3.10 15.54
N TRP A 185 12.30 2.63 14.44
CA TRP A 185 11.94 1.42 13.71
C TRP A 185 13.18 0.63 13.28
#